data_AF-A0A9D6RDF5-F1
#
_entry.id   AF-A0A9D6RDF5-F1
#
_cell.length_a   1.000
_cell.length_b   1.000
_cell.length_c   1.000
_cell.angle_alpha   90.00
_cell.angle_beta   90.00
_cell.angle_gamma   90.00
#
_symmetry.space_group_name_H-M   'P 1'
#
loop_
_entity.id
_entity.type
_entity.pdbx_description
1 polymer ?
#
loop_
_entity_poly.entity_id
_entity_poly.type
_entity_poly.pdbx_seq_one_letter_code
_entity_poly.pdbx_strand_id
1 'polypeptide(L)'
;MRANQIGTIGVVCVMLFDTATALSATNVALTCERALLAAPQKLAQSTLGALSACENAKRAAKLPAETQCTADAKSAAALAKARTQLDGAVGQKCGGGDRQCGTADDLPAEPLGWPTACPDFEGAGCTNAIDDCAGAATCESCINDAASDRILTLLYGHLAPTDSKTQKGLRRCQTAITKEGLKLFEASRRALVRCWDGHLRGKHSNACPSPGDGKTEAALTAAAAAARSHVCKACGGADGACNGVGGTAVGDIGFVSTCPSVGGCGGTITTLDELVSCITCTSTARAACAVASTVREVVAYPAACGAALPTPNASATPLSVSPPPTMTPSPAGTPTSTGCSVTAPAAQTRVTITIDSSVAVGAASLLLDYPNTRVDLPSIGGGTDVRARVTDLTSGSLFDKGGPNNQDSDNDGVADRVRFTLVAPSGVIGAILRVDFDDCNNINATTPSDYTCSLVPGTVVAADGVTSIADAICRVAVAHSG
;
A
#
# COMPACT_ATOMS: atom_id res chain seq x y z
N MET A 1 -46.22 -33.03 -82.01
CA MET A 1 -45.79 -34.35 -81.49
C MET A 1 -44.69 -34.14 -80.47
N ARG A 2 -44.78 -34.90 -79.38
CA ARG A 2 -43.89 -35.00 -78.21
C ARG A 2 -44.08 -33.95 -77.12
N ALA A 3 -44.38 -34.51 -75.95
CA ALA A 3 -44.81 -33.94 -74.69
C ALA A 3 -43.70 -34.09 -73.64
N ASN A 4 -44.00 -33.62 -72.42
CA ASN A 4 -43.34 -33.89 -71.13
C ASN A 4 -42.00 -33.15 -70.89
N GLN A 5 -41.69 -32.59 -69.71
CA GLN A 5 -42.18 -32.83 -68.34
C GLN A 5 -42.27 -31.53 -67.52
N ILE A 6 -43.21 -31.53 -66.58
CA ILE A 6 -43.36 -30.58 -65.46
C ILE A 6 -42.45 -31.08 -64.32
N GLY A 7 -41.49 -30.26 -63.90
CA GLY A 7 -40.63 -30.49 -62.73
C GLY A 7 -41.04 -29.56 -61.59
N THR A 8 -41.59 -30.13 -60.53
CA THR A 8 -41.98 -29.47 -59.28
C THR A 8 -40.73 -28.99 -58.54
N ILE A 9 -40.52 -27.68 -58.44
CA ILE A 9 -39.50 -27.09 -57.57
C ILE A 9 -40.05 -27.06 -56.15
N GLY A 10 -39.55 -27.95 -55.31
CA GLY A 10 -39.72 -27.86 -53.86
C GLY A 10 -38.93 -26.68 -53.32
N VAL A 11 -39.63 -25.63 -52.90
CA VAL A 11 -39.04 -24.53 -52.12
C VAL A 11 -38.78 -25.06 -50.72
N VAL A 12 -37.53 -25.44 -50.45
CA VAL A 12 -37.03 -25.60 -49.08
C VAL A 12 -36.75 -24.19 -48.57
N CYS A 13 -37.68 -23.67 -47.75
CA CYS A 13 -37.46 -22.45 -46.99
C CYS A 13 -36.50 -22.79 -45.84
N VAL A 14 -35.19 -22.67 -46.10
CA VAL A 14 -34.18 -22.68 -45.04
C VAL A 14 -34.36 -21.37 -44.26
N MET A 15 -34.89 -21.49 -43.04
CA MET A 15 -34.93 -20.41 -42.06
C MET A 15 -33.49 -20.08 -41.65
N LEU A 16 -32.86 -19.18 -42.40
CA LEU A 16 -31.66 -18.45 -41.99
C LEU A 16 -32.10 -17.34 -41.03
N PHE A 17 -32.39 -17.71 -39.78
CA PHE A 17 -32.44 -16.77 -38.67
C PHE A 17 -31.35 -17.17 -37.67
N ASP A 18 -30.72 -16.17 -37.05
CA ASP A 18 -29.79 -16.25 -35.91
C ASP A 18 -28.28 -16.42 -36.17
N THR A 19 -27.67 -15.51 -36.93
CA THR A 19 -26.22 -15.20 -36.75
C THR A 19 -25.91 -13.70 -36.62
N ALA A 20 -26.91 -12.81 -36.65
CA ALA A 20 -26.70 -11.36 -36.57
C ALA A 20 -26.59 -10.81 -35.12
N THR A 21 -26.92 -11.60 -34.10
CA THR A 21 -26.91 -11.17 -32.69
C THR A 21 -25.52 -11.18 -32.05
N ALA A 22 -24.58 -11.99 -32.56
CA ALA A 22 -23.24 -12.12 -31.98
C ALA A 22 -22.35 -10.88 -32.21
N LEU A 23 -22.43 -10.22 -33.38
CA LEU A 23 -21.60 -9.03 -33.66
C LEU A 23 -22.03 -7.79 -32.87
N SER A 24 -23.31 -7.66 -32.51
CA SER A 24 -23.81 -6.54 -31.71
C SER A 24 -23.41 -6.65 -30.24
N ALA A 25 -23.39 -7.86 -29.66
CA ALA A 25 -23.03 -8.08 -28.26
C ALA A 25 -21.56 -7.75 -27.97
N THR A 26 -20.63 -8.15 -28.85
CA THR A 26 -19.19 -7.86 -28.70
C THR A 26 -18.88 -6.36 -28.72
N ASN A 27 -19.68 -5.56 -29.44
CA ASN A 27 -19.49 -4.11 -29.51
C ASN A 27 -19.91 -3.40 -28.21
N VAL A 28 -20.98 -3.91 -27.57
CA VAL A 28 -21.51 -3.34 -26.32
C VAL A 28 -20.59 -3.65 -25.15
N ALA A 29 -20.12 -4.89 -25.00
CA ALA A 29 -19.15 -5.28 -23.98
C ALA A 29 -17.87 -4.43 -24.05
N LEU A 30 -17.25 -4.34 -25.24
CA LEU A 30 -16.07 -3.51 -25.48
C LEU A 30 -16.32 -2.02 -25.17
N THR A 31 -17.52 -1.52 -25.45
CA THR A 31 -17.86 -0.13 -25.15
C THR A 31 -17.99 0.11 -23.64
N CYS A 32 -18.50 -0.87 -22.90
CA CYS A 32 -18.57 -0.86 -21.44
C CYS A 32 -17.17 -0.95 -20.80
N GLU A 33 -16.35 -1.93 -21.18
CA GLU A 33 -14.94 -2.08 -20.73
C GLU A 33 -14.15 -0.77 -20.88
N ARG A 34 -14.27 -0.13 -22.04
CA ARG A 34 -13.60 1.16 -22.30
C ARG A 34 -14.16 2.30 -21.45
N ALA A 35 -15.43 2.25 -21.07
CA ALA A 35 -16.02 3.23 -20.16
C ALA A 35 -15.45 3.06 -18.75
N LEU A 36 -15.31 1.82 -18.28
CA LEU A 36 -14.72 1.49 -16.96
C LEU A 36 -13.23 1.77 -16.91
N LEU A 37 -12.54 1.71 -18.04
CA LEU A 37 -11.14 2.14 -18.12
C LEU A 37 -11.01 3.68 -18.07
N ALA A 38 -11.91 4.40 -18.74
CA ALA A 38 -11.77 5.86 -18.94
C ALA A 38 -12.46 6.72 -17.87
N ALA A 39 -13.57 6.27 -17.30
CA ALA A 39 -14.35 7.05 -16.34
C ALA A 39 -13.65 7.18 -14.97
N PRO A 40 -13.06 6.12 -14.38
CA PRO A 40 -12.34 6.23 -13.11
C PRO A 40 -11.09 7.10 -13.21
N GLN A 41 -10.49 7.21 -14.40
CA GLN A 41 -9.43 8.20 -14.66
C GLN A 41 -9.90 9.64 -14.45
N LYS A 42 -11.13 9.97 -14.87
CA LYS A 42 -11.70 11.31 -14.67
C LYS A 42 -12.11 11.54 -13.21
N LEU A 43 -12.62 10.50 -12.54
CA LEU A 43 -12.88 10.53 -11.10
C LEU A 43 -11.61 10.89 -10.36
N ALA A 44 -10.53 10.13 -10.54
CA ALA A 44 -9.27 10.37 -9.84
C ALA A 44 -8.68 11.76 -10.12
N GLN A 45 -8.72 12.24 -11.36
CA GLN A 45 -8.28 13.60 -11.68
C GLN A 45 -9.09 14.66 -10.91
N SER A 46 -10.41 14.46 -10.79
CA SER A 46 -11.30 15.37 -10.06
C SER A 46 -11.08 15.29 -8.55
N THR A 47 -10.95 14.08 -8.01
CA THR A 47 -10.64 13.79 -6.60
C THR A 47 -9.32 14.42 -6.18
N LEU A 48 -8.24 14.20 -6.93
CA LEU A 48 -6.94 14.80 -6.67
C LEU A 48 -6.98 16.33 -6.78
N GLY A 49 -7.65 16.87 -7.80
CA GLY A 49 -7.81 18.31 -7.96
C GLY A 49 -8.52 18.97 -6.78
N ALA A 50 -9.61 18.35 -6.28
CA ALA A 50 -10.37 18.84 -5.15
C ALA A 50 -9.56 18.77 -3.84
N LEU A 51 -9.05 17.59 -3.51
CA LEU A 51 -8.36 17.35 -2.24
C LEU A 51 -7.02 18.08 -2.17
N SER A 52 -6.23 18.10 -3.25
CA SER A 52 -4.97 18.87 -3.26
C SER A 52 -5.21 20.37 -3.14
N ALA A 53 -6.31 20.91 -3.69
CA ALA A 53 -6.67 22.32 -3.49
C ALA A 53 -6.97 22.62 -2.02
N CYS A 54 -7.66 21.72 -1.32
CA CYS A 54 -7.89 21.83 0.12
C CYS A 54 -6.57 21.75 0.92
N GLU A 55 -5.71 20.76 0.65
CA GLU A 55 -4.41 20.63 1.33
C GLU A 55 -3.51 21.85 1.10
N ASN A 56 -3.51 22.41 -0.11
CA ASN A 56 -2.80 23.65 -0.41
C ASN A 56 -3.40 24.86 0.32
N ALA A 57 -4.72 24.90 0.52
CA ALA A 57 -5.37 25.95 1.29
C ALA A 57 -5.02 25.86 2.80
N LYS A 58 -4.95 24.65 3.37
CA LYS A 58 -4.43 24.41 4.74
C LYS A 58 -3.00 24.96 4.88
N ARG A 59 -2.10 24.60 3.97
CA ARG A 59 -0.71 25.10 3.96
C ARG A 59 -0.58 26.60 3.74
N ALA A 60 -1.55 27.21 3.08
CA ALA A 60 -1.62 28.65 2.89
C ALA A 60 -2.30 29.38 4.07
N ALA A 61 -2.62 28.68 5.15
CA ALA A 61 -3.40 29.17 6.29
C ALA A 61 -4.75 29.80 5.89
N LYS A 62 -5.32 29.36 4.76
CA LYS A 62 -6.66 29.76 4.30
C LYS A 62 -7.76 28.87 4.85
N LEU A 63 -7.38 27.70 5.36
CA LEU A 63 -8.22 26.76 6.09
C LEU A 63 -7.49 26.35 7.38
N PRO A 64 -8.23 25.99 8.44
CA PRO A 64 -7.64 25.40 9.65
C PRO A 64 -6.83 24.14 9.34
N ALA A 65 -5.74 23.92 10.08
CA ALA A 65 -4.83 22.80 9.82
C ALA A 65 -5.49 21.42 10.06
N GLU A 66 -6.47 21.38 10.96
CA GLU A 66 -7.29 20.23 11.32
C GLU A 66 -8.42 19.93 10.32
N THR A 67 -8.60 20.78 9.29
CA THR A 67 -9.64 20.57 8.27
C THR A 67 -9.44 19.21 7.59
N GLN A 68 -10.47 18.37 7.69
CA GLN A 68 -10.55 17.12 6.94
C GLN A 68 -10.98 17.43 5.51
N CYS A 69 -10.06 17.28 4.55
CA CYS A 69 -10.32 17.66 3.17
C CYS A 69 -11.42 16.84 2.49
N THR A 70 -11.72 15.63 2.96
CA THR A 70 -12.85 14.82 2.46
C THR A 70 -14.20 15.35 2.94
N ALA A 71 -14.24 16.05 4.09
CA ALA A 71 -15.46 16.59 4.70
C ALA A 71 -15.65 18.10 4.47
N ASP A 72 -14.60 18.81 4.01
CA ASP A 72 -14.72 20.21 3.60
C ASP A 72 -15.80 20.35 2.50
N ALA A 73 -16.74 21.28 2.69
CA ALA A 73 -17.95 21.37 1.86
C ALA A 73 -17.65 21.48 0.36
N LYS A 74 -16.60 22.22 -0.02
CA LYS A 74 -16.22 22.39 -1.43
C LYS A 74 -15.63 21.11 -2.01
N SER A 75 -14.75 20.46 -1.26
CA SER A 75 -14.15 19.20 -1.65
C SER A 75 -15.19 18.08 -1.71
N ALA A 76 -16.03 17.93 -0.69
CA ALA A 76 -17.11 16.94 -0.62
C ALA A 76 -18.09 17.08 -1.80
N ALA A 77 -18.50 18.31 -2.15
CA ALA A 77 -19.36 18.54 -3.31
C ALA A 77 -18.68 18.15 -4.64
N ALA A 78 -17.38 18.41 -4.77
CA ALA A 78 -16.61 18.02 -5.96
C ALA A 78 -16.45 16.49 -6.05
N LEU A 79 -16.21 15.79 -4.93
CA LEU A 79 -16.14 14.33 -4.86
C LEU A 79 -17.48 13.70 -5.23
N ALA A 80 -18.59 14.17 -4.63
CA ALA A 80 -19.93 13.68 -4.95
C ALA A 80 -20.25 13.85 -6.45
N LYS A 81 -19.94 15.02 -7.01
CA LYS A 81 -20.11 15.27 -8.45
C LYS A 81 -19.26 14.33 -9.30
N ALA A 82 -18.00 14.08 -8.92
CA ALA A 82 -17.11 13.21 -9.66
C ALA A 82 -17.61 11.76 -9.66
N ARG A 83 -18.15 11.27 -8.53
CA ARG A 83 -18.78 9.94 -8.43
C ARG A 83 -20.04 9.85 -9.31
N THR A 84 -20.94 10.83 -9.24
CA THR A 84 -22.10 10.87 -10.16
C THR A 84 -21.70 10.88 -11.64
N GLN A 85 -20.58 11.53 -11.99
CA GLN A 85 -20.06 11.51 -13.35
C GLN A 85 -19.46 10.17 -13.76
N LEU A 86 -18.83 9.44 -12.82
CA LEU A 86 -18.41 8.06 -13.02
C LEU A 86 -19.64 7.18 -13.29
N ASP A 87 -20.61 7.19 -12.38
CA ASP A 87 -21.82 6.37 -12.47
C ASP A 87 -22.58 6.63 -13.78
N GLY A 88 -22.77 7.92 -14.12
CA GLY A 88 -23.44 8.30 -15.37
C GLY A 88 -22.65 7.89 -16.62
N ALA A 89 -21.32 7.91 -16.59
CA ALA A 89 -20.50 7.48 -17.72
C ALA A 89 -20.51 5.95 -17.89
N VAL A 90 -20.51 5.19 -16.79
CA VAL A 90 -20.62 3.73 -16.79
C VAL A 90 -22.01 3.30 -17.22
N GLY A 91 -23.07 3.81 -16.58
CA GLY A 91 -24.46 3.50 -16.93
C GLY A 91 -24.77 3.75 -18.40
N GLN A 92 -24.28 4.86 -18.97
CA GLN A 92 -24.45 5.16 -20.40
C GLN A 92 -23.92 4.10 -21.36
N LYS A 93 -22.92 3.31 -20.93
CA LYS A 93 -22.21 2.34 -21.77
C LYS A 93 -22.43 0.89 -21.35
N CYS A 94 -22.83 0.66 -20.11
CA CYS A 94 -22.95 -0.66 -19.50
C CYS A 94 -24.38 -1.02 -19.08
N GLY A 95 -25.24 -0.01 -18.84
CA GLY A 95 -26.61 -0.18 -18.36
C GLY A 95 -27.62 -0.42 -19.47
N GLY A 96 -27.31 -1.33 -20.41
CA GLY A 96 -28.29 -1.76 -21.40
C GLY A 96 -28.92 -0.66 -22.29
N GLY A 97 -30.22 -0.82 -22.52
CA GLY A 97 -31.03 0.07 -23.36
C GLY A 97 -31.48 1.33 -22.65
N ASP A 98 -31.73 1.25 -21.34
CA ASP A 98 -32.16 2.38 -20.51
C ASP A 98 -31.01 3.29 -20.07
N ARG A 99 -29.77 2.82 -20.22
CA ARG A 99 -28.51 3.53 -19.90
C ARG A 99 -28.34 3.81 -18.41
N GLN A 100 -28.92 2.97 -17.57
CA GLN A 100 -28.83 3.04 -16.11
C GLN A 100 -28.32 1.70 -15.59
N CYS A 101 -27.49 1.73 -14.55
CA CYS A 101 -27.10 0.50 -13.88
C CYS A 101 -28.11 0.11 -12.80
N GLY A 102 -28.20 -1.19 -12.50
CA GLY A 102 -29.06 -1.79 -11.51
C GLY A 102 -30.44 -2.19 -12.05
N THR A 103 -30.62 -2.21 -13.37
CA THR A 103 -31.87 -2.61 -14.03
C THR A 103 -31.71 -3.96 -14.75
N ALA A 104 -32.82 -4.56 -15.15
CA ALA A 104 -32.82 -5.92 -15.71
C ALA A 104 -32.19 -6.01 -17.12
N ASP A 105 -31.93 -4.88 -17.77
CA ASP A 105 -31.26 -4.78 -19.07
C ASP A 105 -29.75 -4.50 -18.97
N ASP A 106 -29.20 -4.44 -17.76
CA ASP A 106 -27.76 -4.38 -17.51
C ASP A 106 -27.00 -5.50 -18.24
N LEU A 107 -25.79 -5.18 -18.69
CA LEU A 107 -24.86 -6.21 -19.10
C LEU A 107 -24.51 -7.08 -17.87
N PRO A 108 -24.68 -8.40 -17.94
CA PRO A 108 -24.27 -9.27 -16.84
C PRO A 108 -22.75 -9.19 -16.63
N ALA A 109 -22.31 -9.37 -15.39
CA ALA A 109 -20.90 -9.28 -15.00
C ALA A 109 -20.01 -10.32 -15.69
N GLU A 110 -20.50 -11.54 -15.93
CA GLU A 110 -19.71 -12.65 -16.48
C GLU A 110 -19.18 -12.36 -17.91
N PRO A 111 -20.00 -11.92 -18.88
CA PRO A 111 -19.49 -11.56 -20.21
C PRO A 111 -18.54 -10.36 -20.24
N LEU A 112 -18.50 -9.55 -19.19
CA LEU A 112 -17.57 -8.42 -19.02
C LEU A 112 -16.32 -8.79 -18.22
N GLY A 113 -16.11 -10.09 -17.96
CA GLY A 113 -14.94 -10.59 -17.24
C GLY A 113 -14.80 -10.03 -15.82
N TRP A 114 -15.89 -9.56 -15.22
CA TRP A 114 -15.84 -8.99 -13.88
C TRP A 114 -15.76 -10.06 -12.81
N PRO A 115 -14.90 -9.86 -11.79
CA PRO A 115 -14.91 -10.72 -10.63
C PRO A 115 -16.20 -10.51 -9.85
N THR A 116 -16.64 -11.53 -9.09
CA THR A 116 -17.82 -11.42 -8.22
C THR A 116 -17.62 -10.47 -7.03
N ALA A 117 -16.36 -10.11 -6.74
CA ALA A 117 -16.00 -9.17 -5.68
C ALA A 117 -14.88 -8.23 -6.11
N CYS A 118 -14.93 -7.00 -5.60
CA CYS A 118 -13.86 -6.01 -5.74
C CYS A 118 -12.59 -6.49 -4.99
N PRO A 119 -11.37 -6.39 -5.56
CA PRO A 119 -10.15 -7.05 -5.04
C PRO A 119 -9.44 -6.34 -3.87
N ASP A 120 -10.06 -5.30 -3.32
CA ASP A 120 -9.42 -4.31 -2.45
C ASP A 120 -8.28 -3.48 -3.10
N PHE A 121 -7.88 -2.39 -2.44
CA PHE A 121 -6.75 -1.54 -2.82
C PHE A 121 -5.96 -1.14 -1.57
N GLU A 122 -4.74 -1.65 -1.40
CA GLU A 122 -3.86 -1.37 -0.24
C GLU A 122 -4.60 -1.52 1.11
N GLY A 123 -5.47 -2.53 1.25
CA GLY A 123 -6.27 -2.76 2.45
C GLY A 123 -7.34 -1.70 2.76
N ALA A 124 -7.80 -0.95 1.76
CA ALA A 124 -8.78 0.13 1.95
C ALA A 124 -10.22 -0.36 2.20
N GLY A 125 -10.49 -1.65 2.08
CA GLY A 125 -11.82 -2.24 2.24
C GLY A 125 -12.70 -2.14 0.98
N CYS A 126 -12.12 -2.03 -0.21
CA CYS A 126 -12.86 -2.05 -1.47
C CYS A 126 -13.25 -3.50 -1.83
N THR A 127 -14.19 -4.08 -1.09
CA THR A 127 -14.57 -5.51 -1.16
C THR A 127 -16.06 -5.71 -1.51
N ASN A 128 -16.72 -4.71 -2.08
CA ASN A 128 -18.12 -4.82 -2.47
C ASN A 128 -18.34 -5.92 -3.52
N ALA A 129 -19.54 -6.53 -3.50
CA ALA A 129 -19.99 -7.43 -4.54
C ALA A 129 -20.14 -6.68 -5.88
N ILE A 130 -19.93 -7.42 -6.97
CA ILE A 130 -20.08 -6.91 -8.33
C ILE A 130 -21.01 -7.87 -9.07
N ASP A 131 -22.30 -7.58 -8.98
CA ASP A 131 -23.36 -8.36 -9.66
C ASP A 131 -23.74 -7.73 -11.01
N ASP A 132 -23.55 -6.42 -11.13
CA ASP A 132 -24.00 -5.58 -12.24
C ASP A 132 -23.07 -4.36 -12.45
N CYS A 133 -23.44 -3.44 -13.35
CA CYS A 133 -22.61 -2.28 -13.64
C CYS A 133 -22.56 -1.22 -12.55
N ALA A 134 -23.53 -1.22 -11.62
CA ALA A 134 -23.48 -0.35 -10.45
C ALA A 134 -22.45 -0.88 -9.45
N GLY A 135 -22.38 -2.20 -9.27
CA GLY A 135 -21.37 -2.87 -8.45
C GLY A 135 -19.94 -2.57 -8.93
N ALA A 136 -19.70 -2.61 -10.24
CA ALA A 136 -18.38 -2.29 -10.78
C ALA A 136 -18.05 -0.79 -10.71
N ALA A 137 -19.01 0.10 -10.98
CA ALA A 137 -18.83 1.53 -10.78
C ALA A 137 -18.49 1.85 -9.32
N THR A 138 -19.15 1.18 -8.37
CA THR A 138 -18.88 1.29 -6.93
C THR A 138 -17.46 0.81 -6.59
N CYS A 139 -17.06 -0.35 -7.12
CA CYS A 139 -15.72 -0.89 -6.95
C CYS A 139 -14.66 0.09 -7.46
N GLU A 140 -14.82 0.58 -8.69
CA GLU A 140 -13.88 1.52 -9.28
C GLU A 140 -13.88 2.87 -8.55
N SER A 141 -15.02 3.35 -8.07
CA SER A 141 -15.05 4.54 -7.23
C SER A 141 -14.22 4.35 -5.97
N CYS A 142 -14.39 3.21 -5.28
CA CYS A 142 -13.66 2.90 -4.05
C CYS A 142 -12.15 2.83 -4.30
N ILE A 143 -11.72 2.03 -5.29
CA ILE A 143 -10.30 1.85 -5.62
C ILE A 143 -9.65 3.19 -5.98
N ASN A 144 -10.35 4.04 -6.75
CA ASN A 144 -9.79 5.29 -7.22
C ASN A 144 -9.77 6.39 -6.17
N ASP A 145 -10.76 6.41 -5.27
CA ASP A 145 -10.72 7.28 -4.10
C ASP A 145 -9.63 6.84 -3.12
N ALA A 146 -9.49 5.53 -2.86
CA ALA A 146 -8.42 4.97 -2.05
C ALA A 146 -7.04 5.28 -2.64
N ALA A 147 -6.83 5.05 -3.94
CA ALA A 147 -5.58 5.40 -4.60
C ALA A 147 -5.25 6.89 -4.50
N SER A 148 -6.27 7.75 -4.62
CA SER A 148 -6.13 9.20 -4.50
C SER A 148 -5.79 9.62 -3.06
N ASP A 149 -6.44 9.03 -2.06
CA ASP A 149 -6.15 9.26 -0.64
C ASP A 149 -4.74 8.80 -0.27
N ARG A 150 -4.34 7.61 -0.70
CA ARG A 150 -3.00 7.06 -0.43
C ARG A 150 -1.89 7.91 -1.03
N ILE A 151 -2.07 8.42 -2.25
CA ILE A 151 -1.07 9.32 -2.87
C ILE A 151 -1.05 10.69 -2.19
N LEU A 152 -2.20 11.24 -1.79
CA LEU A 152 -2.24 12.51 -1.06
C LEU A 152 -1.64 12.37 0.34
N THR A 153 -1.91 11.28 1.04
CA THR A 153 -1.30 10.97 2.34
C THR A 153 0.23 10.88 2.22
N LEU A 154 0.74 10.18 1.21
CA LEU A 154 2.18 10.12 0.94
C LEU A 154 2.77 11.53 0.72
N LEU A 155 2.12 12.34 -0.09
CA LEU A 155 2.67 13.62 -0.54
C LEU A 155 2.47 14.76 0.46
N TYR A 156 1.38 14.75 1.22
CA TYR A 156 0.99 15.83 2.13
C TYR A 156 1.06 15.46 3.61
N GLY A 157 0.77 14.21 3.96
CA GLY A 157 0.48 13.80 5.33
C GLY A 157 1.64 13.97 6.31
N HIS A 158 2.88 13.94 5.81
CA HIS A 158 4.06 13.98 6.66
C HIS A 158 4.80 15.32 6.62
N LEU A 159 4.63 16.12 5.57
CA LEU A 159 5.44 17.33 5.40
C LEU A 159 5.26 18.31 6.56
N ALA A 160 6.38 18.71 7.16
CA ALA A 160 6.40 19.63 8.27
C ALA A 160 5.75 20.98 7.93
N PRO A 161 5.06 21.64 8.87
CA PRO A 161 4.64 23.03 8.70
C PRO A 161 5.83 23.93 8.38
N THR A 162 5.62 24.93 7.53
CA THR A 162 6.66 25.89 7.17
C THR A 162 6.25 27.32 7.48
N ASP A 163 7.17 28.11 8.04
CA ASP A 163 7.02 29.55 8.12
C ASP A 163 7.38 30.18 6.77
N SER A 164 6.37 30.74 6.11
CA SER A 164 6.49 31.41 4.81
C SER A 164 7.53 32.56 4.78
N LYS A 165 7.87 33.16 5.92
CA LYS A 165 8.83 34.28 6.01
C LYS A 165 10.26 33.79 6.10
N THR A 166 10.51 32.73 6.87
CA THR A 166 11.85 32.25 7.23
C THR A 166 12.28 30.99 6.49
N GLN A 167 11.35 30.18 5.98
CA GLN A 167 11.60 28.86 5.40
C GLN A 167 11.19 28.76 3.92
N LYS A 168 11.47 29.80 3.12
CA LYS A 168 11.08 29.87 1.70
C LYS A 168 11.62 28.70 0.86
N GLY A 169 12.86 28.26 1.11
CA GLY A 169 13.49 27.14 0.42
C GLY A 169 12.78 25.81 0.71
N LEU A 170 12.56 25.50 1.98
CA LEU A 170 11.84 24.31 2.43
C LEU A 170 10.40 24.28 1.89
N ARG A 171 9.67 25.40 1.95
CA ARG A 171 8.32 25.49 1.37
C ARG A 171 8.32 25.24 -0.15
N ARG A 172 9.31 25.76 -0.87
CA ARG A 172 9.48 25.51 -2.31
C ARG A 172 9.75 24.03 -2.59
N CYS A 173 10.60 23.39 -1.80
CA CYS A 173 10.89 21.96 -1.89
C CYS A 173 9.62 21.11 -1.67
N GLN A 174 8.92 21.32 -0.54
CA GLN A 174 7.65 20.65 -0.22
C GLN A 174 6.57 20.85 -1.30
N THR A 175 6.48 22.05 -1.87
CA THR A 175 5.55 22.35 -2.97
C THR A 175 5.93 21.58 -4.25
N ALA A 176 7.22 21.42 -4.53
CA ALA A 176 7.67 20.65 -5.68
C ALA A 176 7.39 19.15 -5.49
N ILE A 177 7.64 18.60 -4.29
CA ILE A 177 7.33 17.22 -3.93
C ILE A 177 5.86 16.90 -4.20
N THR A 178 4.94 17.68 -3.62
CA THR A 178 3.49 17.48 -3.78
C THR A 178 3.05 17.64 -5.23
N LYS A 179 3.45 18.74 -5.88
CA LYS A 179 3.04 19.05 -7.26
C LYS A 179 3.53 18.01 -8.26
N GLU A 180 4.81 17.63 -8.20
CA GLU A 180 5.40 16.74 -9.19
C GLU A 180 5.05 15.27 -8.92
N GLY A 181 4.84 14.87 -7.65
CA GLY A 181 4.27 13.57 -7.30
C GLY A 181 2.85 13.37 -7.86
N LEU A 182 1.97 14.38 -7.69
CA LEU A 182 0.61 14.34 -8.25
C LEU A 182 0.62 14.28 -9.78
N LYS A 183 1.44 15.11 -10.44
CA LYS A 183 1.60 15.09 -11.89
C LYS A 183 2.10 13.74 -12.41
N LEU A 184 3.06 13.13 -11.71
CA LEU A 184 3.57 11.82 -12.06
C LEU A 184 2.46 10.77 -11.99
N PHE A 185 1.73 10.71 -10.87
CA PHE A 185 0.59 9.79 -10.73
C PHE A 185 -0.43 9.96 -11.86
N GLU A 186 -0.86 11.20 -12.16
CA GLU A 186 -1.80 11.48 -13.25
C GLU A 186 -1.24 11.12 -14.64
N ALA A 187 0.03 11.43 -14.90
CA ALA A 187 0.70 11.10 -16.15
C ALA A 187 0.81 9.58 -16.34
N SER A 188 1.17 8.86 -15.28
CA SER A 188 1.25 7.40 -15.28
C SER A 188 -0.08 6.74 -15.58
N ARG A 189 -1.15 7.17 -14.89
CA ARG A 189 -2.48 6.63 -15.16
C ARG A 189 -2.93 6.92 -16.59
N ARG A 190 -2.73 8.16 -17.07
CA ARG A 190 -3.08 8.54 -18.45
C ARG A 190 -2.34 7.71 -19.49
N ALA A 191 -1.05 7.44 -19.27
CA ALA A 191 -0.25 6.60 -20.17
C ALA A 191 -0.79 5.17 -20.20
N LEU A 192 -1.02 4.58 -19.02
CA LEU A 192 -1.54 3.21 -18.91
C LEU A 192 -2.96 3.07 -19.48
N VAL A 193 -3.86 4.01 -19.19
CA VAL A 193 -5.22 4.04 -19.75
C VAL A 193 -5.20 4.10 -21.28
N ARG A 194 -4.29 4.89 -21.87
CA ARG A 194 -4.14 4.93 -23.34
C ARG A 194 -3.61 3.62 -23.90
N CYS A 195 -2.66 3.00 -23.20
CA CYS A 195 -2.10 1.72 -23.59
C CYS A 195 -3.19 0.64 -23.62
N TRP A 196 -3.95 0.53 -22.53
CA TRP A 196 -5.03 -0.44 -22.39
C TRP A 196 -6.21 -0.16 -23.33
N ASP A 197 -6.61 1.10 -23.56
CA ASP A 197 -7.62 1.43 -24.59
C ASP A 197 -7.12 1.04 -25.99
N GLY A 198 -5.80 1.12 -26.24
CA GLY A 198 -5.17 0.57 -27.45
C GLY A 198 -5.30 -0.94 -27.55
N HIS A 199 -5.07 -1.66 -26.44
CA HIS A 199 -5.20 -3.11 -26.35
C HIS A 199 -6.65 -3.54 -26.63
N LEU A 200 -7.62 -2.96 -25.92
CA LEU A 200 -9.05 -3.26 -26.08
C LEU A 200 -9.55 -3.01 -27.51
N ARG A 201 -8.98 -2.02 -28.20
CA ARG A 201 -9.29 -1.74 -29.61
C ARG A 201 -8.55 -2.64 -30.62
N GLY A 202 -7.77 -3.61 -30.15
CA GLY A 202 -6.96 -4.50 -30.99
C GLY A 202 -5.79 -3.82 -31.70
N LYS A 203 -5.30 -2.67 -31.21
CA LYS A 203 -4.14 -1.98 -31.82
C LYS A 203 -2.82 -2.65 -31.50
N HIS A 204 -2.77 -3.41 -30.42
CA HIS A 204 -1.69 -4.29 -30.02
C HIS A 204 -2.28 -5.37 -29.09
N SER A 205 -1.57 -6.48 -28.89
CA SER A 205 -2.00 -7.60 -28.04
C SER A 205 -1.12 -7.77 -26.80
N ASN A 206 -0.16 -6.87 -26.58
CA ASN A 206 0.78 -6.98 -25.49
C ASN A 206 0.16 -6.44 -24.19
N ALA A 207 0.55 -7.01 -23.06
CA ALA A 207 0.24 -6.43 -21.77
C ALA A 207 0.96 -5.07 -21.61
N CYS A 208 0.27 -4.10 -21.02
CA CYS A 208 0.85 -2.82 -20.65
C CYS A 208 1.50 -2.89 -19.26
N PRO A 209 2.59 -2.15 -18.99
CA PRO A 209 3.22 -1.16 -19.87
C PRO A 209 4.26 -1.73 -20.84
N SER A 210 4.80 -2.92 -20.61
CA SER A 210 5.90 -3.50 -21.39
C SER A 210 5.62 -4.95 -21.80
N PRO A 211 5.78 -5.31 -23.10
CA PRO A 211 6.16 -4.42 -24.20
C PRO A 211 5.05 -3.45 -24.62
N GLY A 212 3.80 -3.67 -24.19
CA GLY A 212 2.65 -2.78 -24.40
C GLY A 212 2.50 -2.28 -25.84
N ASP A 213 2.23 -0.99 -25.96
CA ASP A 213 2.13 -0.27 -27.24
C ASP A 213 3.49 0.24 -27.77
N GLY A 214 4.61 -0.16 -27.15
CA GLY A 214 5.97 0.29 -27.46
C GLY A 214 6.26 1.77 -27.10
N LYS A 215 5.32 2.48 -26.45
CA LYS A 215 5.45 3.92 -26.12
C LYS A 215 5.20 4.23 -24.66
N THR A 216 4.37 3.42 -24.01
CA THR A 216 3.92 3.64 -22.63
C THR A 216 5.08 3.57 -21.64
N GLU A 217 5.97 2.60 -21.77
CA GLU A 217 7.17 2.48 -20.94
C GLU A 217 8.04 3.75 -21.03
N ALA A 218 8.33 4.22 -22.24
CA ALA A 218 9.10 5.45 -22.44
C ALA A 218 8.40 6.69 -21.84
N ALA A 219 7.06 6.76 -21.93
CA ALA A 219 6.28 7.84 -21.33
C ALA A 219 6.33 7.80 -19.79
N LEU A 220 6.28 6.61 -19.18
CA LEU A 220 6.41 6.43 -17.72
C LEU A 220 7.81 6.84 -17.24
N THR A 221 8.86 6.38 -17.92
CA THR A 221 10.25 6.75 -17.62
C THR A 221 10.48 8.25 -17.76
N ALA A 222 9.97 8.87 -18.83
CA ALA A 222 10.09 10.31 -19.03
C ALA A 222 9.34 11.12 -17.94
N ALA A 223 8.15 10.68 -17.53
CA ALA A 223 7.40 11.32 -16.45
C ALA A 223 8.14 11.22 -15.11
N ALA A 224 8.69 10.04 -14.78
CA ALA A 224 9.44 9.83 -13.55
C ALA A 224 10.74 10.67 -13.54
N ALA A 225 11.45 10.74 -14.66
CA ALA A 225 12.65 11.56 -14.82
C ALA A 225 12.35 13.06 -14.67
N ALA A 226 11.23 13.53 -15.25
CA ALA A 226 10.79 14.92 -15.12
C ALA A 226 10.44 15.26 -13.66
N ALA A 227 9.69 14.39 -12.97
CA ALA A 227 9.36 14.57 -11.56
C ALA A 227 10.63 14.65 -10.70
N ARG A 228 11.57 13.71 -10.90
CA ARG A 228 12.88 13.71 -10.21
C ARG A 228 13.65 15.00 -10.46
N SER A 229 13.80 15.40 -11.71
CA SER A 229 14.52 16.62 -12.07
C SER A 229 13.92 17.86 -11.39
N HIS A 230 12.60 18.01 -11.42
CA HIS A 230 11.93 19.16 -10.81
C HIS A 230 12.02 19.18 -9.28
N VAL A 231 11.92 18.02 -8.63
CA VAL A 231 12.08 17.91 -7.18
C VAL A 231 13.53 18.19 -6.78
N CYS A 232 14.52 17.58 -7.44
CA CYS A 232 15.93 17.86 -7.17
C CYS A 232 16.27 19.35 -7.35
N LYS A 233 15.77 19.98 -8.43
CA LYS A 233 15.97 21.42 -8.65
C LYS A 233 15.36 22.31 -7.55
N ALA A 234 14.34 21.83 -6.85
CA ALA A 234 13.68 22.57 -5.78
C ALA A 234 14.27 22.29 -4.40
N CYS A 235 14.75 21.07 -4.17
CA CYS A 235 15.17 20.57 -2.87
C CYS A 235 16.70 20.46 -2.72
N GLY A 236 17.43 20.32 -3.82
CA GLY A 236 18.89 20.10 -3.88
C GLY A 236 19.74 21.34 -3.70
N GLY A 237 19.26 22.39 -3.02
CA GLY A 237 20.09 23.55 -2.72
C GLY A 237 20.56 24.33 -3.95
N ALA A 238 21.84 24.72 -3.95
CA ALA A 238 22.42 25.59 -4.98
C ALA A 238 22.73 24.85 -6.30
N ASP A 239 23.12 23.58 -6.24
CA ASP A 239 23.42 22.78 -7.43
C ASP A 239 22.14 22.15 -8.04
N GLY A 240 21.05 22.09 -7.27
CA GLY A 240 19.78 21.53 -7.69
C GLY A 240 19.83 20.02 -7.90
N ALA A 241 20.78 19.33 -7.27
CA ALA A 241 20.98 17.90 -7.36
C ALA A 241 20.44 17.17 -6.13
N CYS A 242 19.96 15.93 -6.31
CA CYS A 242 19.61 15.04 -5.21
C CYS A 242 20.82 14.25 -4.68
N ASN A 243 22.03 14.82 -4.70
CA ASN A 243 23.27 14.14 -4.32
C ASN A 243 23.60 14.23 -2.81
N GLY A 244 22.73 14.87 -2.01
CA GLY A 244 22.92 15.08 -0.58
C GLY A 244 23.83 16.26 -0.22
N VAL A 245 24.31 17.04 -1.19
CA VAL A 245 25.21 18.18 -0.96
C VAL A 245 24.41 19.49 -1.01
N GLY A 246 24.41 20.25 0.09
CA GLY A 246 23.78 21.58 0.14
C GLY A 246 22.25 21.60 -0.03
N GLY A 247 21.62 20.43 -0.15
CA GLY A 247 20.17 20.25 -0.24
C GLY A 247 19.46 20.33 1.11
N THR A 248 18.13 20.34 1.05
CA THR A 248 17.26 20.26 2.24
C THR A 248 17.36 18.84 2.82
N ALA A 249 17.67 18.72 4.11
CA ALA A 249 17.72 17.41 4.75
C ALA A 249 16.32 16.78 4.79
N VAL A 250 16.24 15.46 4.64
CA VAL A 250 14.95 14.73 4.65
C VAL A 250 14.16 14.99 5.94
N GLY A 251 14.86 15.05 7.08
CA GLY A 251 14.25 15.38 8.38
C GLY A 251 13.58 16.76 8.39
N ASP A 252 14.19 17.76 7.75
CA ASP A 252 13.62 19.12 7.66
C ASP A 252 12.39 19.18 6.75
N ILE A 253 12.34 18.32 5.72
CA ILE A 253 11.17 18.18 4.83
C ILE A 253 9.96 17.66 5.62
N GLY A 254 10.20 16.84 6.64
CA GLY A 254 9.18 16.11 7.41
C GLY A 254 8.72 14.83 6.70
N PHE A 255 9.45 14.32 5.71
CA PHE A 255 9.02 13.08 5.06
C PHE A 255 9.26 11.86 5.97
N VAL A 256 8.44 10.81 5.84
CA VAL A 256 8.66 9.56 6.58
C VAL A 256 10.00 8.93 6.24
N SER A 257 10.64 8.29 7.21
CA SER A 257 11.92 7.60 7.03
C SER A 257 11.80 6.24 6.33
N THR A 258 10.58 5.81 6.00
CA THR A 258 10.31 4.52 5.34
C THR A 258 9.37 4.73 4.16
N CYS A 259 9.76 4.20 3.01
CA CYS A 259 8.94 4.20 1.82
C CYS A 259 7.87 3.09 1.87
N PRO A 260 6.60 3.37 1.52
CA PRO A 260 5.58 2.33 1.43
C PRO A 260 5.94 1.22 0.44
N SER A 261 5.75 -0.04 0.85
CA SER A 261 6.05 -1.22 0.04
C SER A 261 4.95 -1.59 -0.96
N VAL A 262 4.56 -0.64 -1.83
CA VAL A 262 3.51 -0.84 -2.84
C VAL A 262 4.12 -1.32 -4.15
N GLY A 263 3.62 -2.40 -4.75
CA GLY A 263 3.98 -2.80 -6.11
C GLY A 263 5.49 -3.01 -6.35
N GLY A 264 6.20 -3.52 -5.35
CA GLY A 264 7.66 -3.72 -5.40
C GLY A 264 8.49 -2.50 -5.01
N CYS A 265 7.86 -1.39 -4.60
CA CYS A 265 8.53 -0.29 -3.93
C CYS A 265 8.87 -0.66 -2.47
N GLY A 266 9.54 0.26 -1.76
CA GLY A 266 9.88 0.12 -0.34
C GLY A 266 11.28 0.63 -0.03
N GLY A 267 11.68 0.58 1.24
CA GLY A 267 13.04 0.89 1.68
C GLY A 267 13.14 2.09 2.63
N THR A 268 14.32 2.28 3.20
CA THR A 268 14.63 3.41 4.09
C THR A 268 14.87 4.69 3.29
N ILE A 269 14.49 5.82 3.88
CA ILE A 269 14.67 7.15 3.31
C ILE A 269 15.56 7.95 4.26
N THR A 270 16.82 8.10 3.87
CA THR A 270 17.85 8.86 4.59
C THR A 270 18.39 10.02 3.76
N THR A 271 18.29 9.92 2.44
CA THR A 271 18.73 10.94 1.49
C THR A 271 17.58 11.51 0.67
N LEU A 272 17.80 12.70 0.09
CA LEU A 272 16.86 13.29 -0.85
C LEU A 272 16.66 12.40 -2.09
N ASP A 273 17.69 11.66 -2.51
CA ASP A 273 17.60 10.74 -3.65
C ASP A 273 16.65 9.57 -3.39
N GLU A 274 16.74 8.98 -2.20
CA GLU A 274 15.85 7.90 -1.74
C GLU A 274 14.42 8.40 -1.59
N LEU A 275 14.22 9.62 -1.09
CA LEU A 275 12.90 10.25 -1.00
C LEU A 275 12.28 10.37 -2.39
N VAL A 276 13.04 10.91 -3.35
CA VAL A 276 12.55 11.09 -4.72
C VAL A 276 12.27 9.75 -5.37
N SER A 277 13.15 8.76 -5.17
CA SER A 277 12.95 7.39 -5.67
C SER A 277 11.71 6.73 -5.07
N CYS A 278 11.44 6.98 -3.79
CA CYS A 278 10.23 6.52 -3.13
C CYS A 278 8.98 7.12 -3.78
N ILE A 279 8.93 8.44 -3.94
CA ILE A 279 7.79 9.12 -4.54
C ILE A 279 7.59 8.66 -5.98
N THR A 280 8.65 8.55 -6.77
CA THR A 280 8.50 8.15 -8.18
C THR A 280 8.03 6.71 -8.31
N CYS A 281 8.57 5.80 -7.51
CA CYS A 281 8.16 4.39 -7.49
C CYS A 281 6.71 4.24 -7.02
N THR A 282 6.37 4.79 -5.85
CA THR A 282 5.03 4.58 -5.27
C THR A 282 3.94 5.29 -6.08
N SER A 283 4.22 6.44 -6.69
CA SER A 283 3.26 7.13 -7.57
C SER A 283 2.97 6.32 -8.83
N THR A 284 3.99 5.74 -9.47
CA THR A 284 3.80 4.92 -10.68
C THR A 284 3.15 3.58 -10.33
N ALA A 285 3.54 2.94 -9.22
CA ALA A 285 2.97 1.68 -8.75
C ALA A 285 1.49 1.82 -8.41
N ARG A 286 1.09 2.86 -7.65
CA ARG A 286 -0.32 3.13 -7.33
C ARG A 286 -1.16 3.44 -8.57
N ALA A 287 -0.60 4.21 -9.50
CA ALA A 287 -1.23 4.45 -10.80
C ALA A 287 -1.46 3.15 -11.57
N ALA A 288 -0.47 2.24 -11.56
CA ALA A 288 -0.59 0.93 -12.19
C ALA A 288 -1.65 0.05 -11.51
N CYS A 289 -1.64 -0.02 -10.19
CA CYS A 289 -2.65 -0.75 -9.42
C CYS A 289 -4.07 -0.26 -9.67
N ALA A 290 -4.29 1.05 -9.68
CA ALA A 290 -5.62 1.63 -9.93
C ALA A 290 -6.09 1.49 -11.39
N VAL A 291 -5.18 1.30 -12.35
CA VAL A 291 -5.57 1.02 -13.75
C VAL A 291 -5.75 -0.48 -13.97
N ALA A 292 -4.95 -1.33 -13.32
CA ALA A 292 -5.07 -2.78 -13.41
C ALA A 292 -6.44 -3.28 -12.91
N SER A 293 -7.12 -2.54 -12.04
CA SER A 293 -8.49 -2.86 -11.61
C SER A 293 -9.51 -2.86 -12.74
N THR A 294 -9.25 -2.07 -13.80
CA THR A 294 -10.19 -1.83 -14.90
C THR A 294 -10.00 -2.77 -16.10
N VAL A 295 -9.01 -3.67 -16.09
CA VAL A 295 -8.61 -4.51 -17.25
C VAL A 295 -8.37 -5.97 -16.89
N ARG A 296 -9.14 -6.48 -15.92
CA ARG A 296 -8.90 -7.78 -15.26
C ARG A 296 -9.05 -8.99 -16.17
N GLU A 297 -9.91 -8.86 -17.17
CA GLU A 297 -10.11 -9.87 -18.21
C GLU A 297 -8.86 -10.08 -19.08
N VAL A 298 -7.97 -9.08 -19.13
CA VAL A 298 -6.72 -9.16 -19.88
C VAL A 298 -5.56 -9.56 -18.97
N VAL A 299 -5.51 -9.04 -17.74
CA VAL A 299 -4.45 -9.33 -16.77
C VAL A 299 -5.01 -9.49 -15.36
N ALA A 300 -4.53 -10.51 -14.64
CA ALA A 300 -4.90 -10.68 -13.23
C ALA A 300 -4.50 -9.44 -12.41
N TYR A 301 -5.37 -9.06 -11.46
CA TYR A 301 -5.08 -7.97 -10.55
C TYR A 301 -3.88 -8.33 -9.66
N PRO A 302 -2.79 -7.54 -9.64
CA PRO A 302 -1.60 -7.92 -8.88
C PRO A 302 -1.89 -8.01 -7.38
N ALA A 303 -1.46 -9.10 -6.74
CA ALA A 303 -1.68 -9.30 -5.30
C ALA A 303 -1.10 -8.16 -4.43
N ALA A 304 0.04 -7.58 -4.85
CA ALA A 304 0.66 -6.44 -4.20
C ALA A 304 -0.20 -5.16 -4.22
N CYS A 305 -1.21 -5.08 -5.09
CA CYS A 305 -2.15 -3.96 -5.15
C CYS A 305 -3.29 -4.09 -4.13
N GLY A 306 -3.71 -5.32 -3.79
CA GLY A 306 -4.76 -5.57 -2.81
C GLY A 306 -4.25 -5.70 -1.38
N ALA A 307 -2.98 -6.10 -1.19
CA ALA A 307 -2.39 -6.33 0.13
C ALA A 307 -2.44 -5.06 1.00
N ALA A 308 -2.94 -5.20 2.23
CA ALA A 308 -2.88 -4.14 3.22
C ALA A 308 -1.42 -3.71 3.44
N LEU A 309 -1.17 -2.40 3.37
CA LEU A 309 0.14 -1.88 3.73
C LEU A 309 0.34 -2.07 5.24
N PRO A 310 1.57 -2.42 5.68
CA PRO A 310 1.87 -2.44 7.10
C PRO A 310 1.57 -1.06 7.68
N THR A 311 0.63 -1.00 8.63
CA THR A 311 0.26 0.25 9.29
C THR A 311 1.46 0.76 10.09
N PRO A 312 1.99 1.97 9.83
CA PRO A 312 2.93 2.58 10.75
C PRO A 312 2.19 2.83 12.06
N ASN A 313 2.64 2.19 13.14
CA ASN A 313 2.03 2.38 14.46
C ASN A 313 2.20 3.85 14.87
N ALA A 314 1.11 4.56 15.13
CA ALA A 314 1.14 5.98 15.46
C ALA A 314 1.82 6.17 16.82
N SER A 315 2.97 6.86 16.85
CA SER A 315 3.63 7.29 18.09
C SER A 315 3.34 8.77 18.40
N ALA A 316 3.45 9.08 19.67
CA ALA A 316 2.68 10.06 20.44
C ALA A 316 2.78 11.54 20.05
N THR A 317 1.69 12.22 20.41
CA THR A 317 1.43 13.67 20.47
C THR A 317 2.65 14.55 20.81
N PRO A 318 2.86 15.68 20.11
CA PRO A 318 3.95 16.60 20.40
C PRO A 318 3.77 17.31 21.76
N LEU A 319 4.85 17.36 22.54
CA LEU A 319 4.96 18.07 23.82
C LEU A 319 4.77 19.58 23.62
N SER A 320 3.74 20.16 24.25
CA SER A 320 3.55 21.61 24.35
C SER A 320 4.39 22.15 25.51
N VAL A 321 5.21 23.17 25.23
CA VAL A 321 6.03 23.89 26.22
C VAL A 321 5.14 24.81 27.07
N SER A 322 5.37 24.78 28.38
CA SER A 322 4.61 25.45 29.46
C SER A 322 5.04 26.91 29.72
N PRO A 323 4.12 27.80 30.13
CA PRO A 323 4.39 28.84 31.13
C PRO A 323 3.55 28.66 32.44
N PRO A 324 3.98 29.26 33.58
CA PRO A 324 3.62 28.85 34.96
C PRO A 324 2.22 29.32 35.44
N PRO A 325 1.72 28.84 36.61
CA PRO A 325 0.35 28.36 36.77
C PRO A 325 -0.63 29.41 37.30
N THR A 326 -1.93 29.19 37.08
CA THR A 326 -2.95 28.94 38.14
C THR A 326 -4.35 28.96 37.51
N MET A 327 -5.04 27.82 37.52
CA MET A 327 -6.41 27.63 38.05
C MET A 327 -6.82 26.16 37.83
N THR A 328 -7.33 25.57 38.90
CA THR A 328 -7.83 24.20 39.03
C THR A 328 -9.06 23.92 38.16
N PRO A 329 -9.13 22.77 37.47
CA PRO A 329 -10.36 22.00 37.54
C PRO A 329 -10.17 20.46 37.66
N SER A 330 -11.07 19.89 38.48
CA SER A 330 -11.76 18.58 38.46
C SER A 330 -11.06 17.29 37.94
N PRO A 331 -11.15 16.16 38.67
CA PRO A 331 -10.42 14.94 38.36
C PRO A 331 -11.08 14.14 37.22
N ALA A 332 -10.32 13.91 36.14
CA ALA A 332 -10.52 12.80 35.23
C ALA A 332 -9.40 11.77 35.50
N GLY A 333 -9.78 10.50 35.72
CA GLY A 333 -8.86 9.45 36.13
C GLY A 333 -7.75 9.20 35.10
N THR A 334 -6.50 9.36 35.54
CA THR A 334 -5.31 8.94 34.82
C THR A 334 -5.23 7.41 34.83
N PRO A 335 -5.09 6.71 33.68
CA PRO A 335 -4.76 5.30 33.68
C PRO A 335 -3.34 5.12 34.21
N THR A 336 -3.20 4.42 35.33
CA THR A 336 -1.91 4.02 35.90
C THR A 336 -1.30 2.94 35.01
N SER A 337 -0.26 3.28 34.25
CA SER A 337 0.56 2.29 33.55
C SER A 337 1.28 1.42 34.58
N THR A 338 0.93 0.14 34.63
CA THR A 338 1.59 -0.88 35.47
C THR A 338 2.67 -1.58 34.65
N GLY A 339 3.68 -0.83 34.22
CA GLY A 339 4.83 -1.37 33.50
C GLY A 339 5.89 -1.89 34.47
N CYS A 340 6.61 -2.92 34.07
CA CYS A 340 7.81 -3.39 34.76
C CYS A 340 8.79 -2.22 34.97
N SER A 341 9.15 -1.96 36.23
CA SER A 341 10.16 -0.95 36.54
C SER A 341 11.54 -1.61 36.49
N VAL A 342 12.36 -1.21 35.53
CA VAL A 342 13.79 -1.57 35.45
C VAL A 342 14.64 -0.49 36.12
N THR A 343 15.55 -0.87 37.02
CA THR A 343 16.56 0.05 37.60
C THR A 343 17.92 -0.32 37.04
N ALA A 344 18.59 0.62 36.37
CA ALA A 344 19.90 0.36 35.80
C ALA A 344 21.00 0.25 36.90
N PRO A 345 21.99 -0.66 36.77
CA PRO A 345 22.08 -1.73 35.77
C PRO A 345 21.20 -2.93 36.17
N ALA A 346 20.25 -3.31 35.33
CA ALA A 346 19.42 -4.48 35.54
C ALA A 346 20.21 -5.75 35.16
N ALA A 347 19.93 -6.87 35.85
CA ALA A 347 20.32 -8.18 35.36
C ALA A 347 19.69 -8.41 33.97
N GLN A 348 20.33 -9.23 33.13
CA GLN A 348 19.83 -9.51 31.79
C GLN A 348 19.51 -10.97 31.61
N THR A 349 18.36 -11.23 31.01
CA THR A 349 18.00 -12.54 30.50
C THR A 349 18.29 -12.63 29.02
N ARG A 350 19.08 -13.62 28.65
CA ARG A 350 19.46 -13.94 27.28
C ARG A 350 18.67 -15.13 26.78
N VAL A 351 17.90 -14.91 25.73
CA VAL A 351 17.12 -15.95 25.04
C VAL A 351 17.79 -16.28 23.72
N THR A 352 18.23 -17.53 23.56
CA THR A 352 18.71 -18.07 22.29
C THR A 352 17.59 -18.83 21.60
N ILE A 353 17.33 -18.50 20.34
CA ILE A 353 16.33 -19.20 19.53
C ILE A 353 17.05 -20.13 18.54
N THR A 354 16.56 -21.36 18.47
CA THR A 354 17.06 -22.42 17.61
C THR A 354 15.95 -22.87 16.68
N ILE A 355 16.25 -23.03 15.38
CA ILE A 355 15.37 -23.76 14.46
C ILE A 355 15.99 -25.13 14.19
N ASP A 356 15.26 -26.17 14.58
CA ASP A 356 15.59 -27.55 14.27
C ASP A 356 14.80 -27.98 13.03
N SER A 357 15.49 -28.53 12.02
CA SER A 357 14.88 -29.05 10.79
C SER A 357 15.79 -30.11 10.16
N SER A 358 15.22 -30.97 9.32
CA SER A 358 15.99 -31.97 8.56
C SER A 358 16.89 -31.37 7.47
N VAL A 359 16.61 -30.15 7.04
CA VAL A 359 17.37 -29.42 6.00
C VAL A 359 17.65 -27.98 6.43
N ALA A 360 18.65 -27.35 5.82
CA ALA A 360 19.01 -25.97 6.13
C ALA A 360 17.92 -24.97 5.69
N VAL A 361 17.54 -24.09 6.63
CA VAL A 361 16.49 -23.08 6.44
C VAL A 361 17.06 -21.87 5.70
N GLY A 362 16.46 -21.54 4.55
CA GLY A 362 16.82 -20.38 3.73
C GLY A 362 16.06 -19.12 4.09
N ALA A 363 14.82 -19.24 4.54
CA ALA A 363 14.07 -18.14 5.16
C ALA A 363 13.02 -18.67 6.13
N ALA A 364 12.72 -17.89 7.17
CA ALA A 364 11.65 -18.18 8.13
C ALA A 364 11.15 -16.90 8.79
N SER A 365 9.84 -16.82 9.07
CA SER A 365 9.31 -15.90 10.08
C SER A 365 8.97 -16.68 11.35
N LEU A 366 9.27 -16.12 12.52
CA LEU A 366 8.92 -16.69 13.82
C LEU A 366 8.35 -15.62 14.76
N LEU A 367 7.54 -16.07 15.72
CA LEU A 367 6.98 -15.30 16.81
C LEU A 367 7.57 -15.81 18.12
N LEU A 368 7.97 -14.91 19.02
CA LEU A 368 8.44 -15.20 20.37
C LEU A 368 7.54 -14.47 21.36
N ASP A 369 6.79 -15.24 22.15
CA ASP A 369 6.03 -14.74 23.29
C ASP A 369 6.94 -14.72 24.53
N TYR A 370 6.89 -13.66 25.33
CA TYR A 370 7.68 -13.47 26.54
C TYR A 370 6.86 -12.84 27.68
N PRO A 371 7.21 -13.09 28.95
CA PRO A 371 6.44 -12.57 30.08
C PRO A 371 6.84 -11.11 30.37
N ASN A 372 6.11 -10.14 29.82
CA ASN A 372 6.32 -8.69 30.03
C ASN A 372 6.30 -8.26 31.51
N THR A 373 5.69 -9.07 32.37
CA THR A 373 5.68 -8.86 33.82
C THR A 373 7.01 -9.23 34.48
N ARG A 374 7.87 -10.02 33.83
CA ARG A 374 9.12 -10.56 34.41
C ARG A 374 10.39 -10.10 33.69
N VAL A 375 10.29 -9.86 32.40
CA VAL A 375 11.38 -9.33 31.58
C VAL A 375 10.84 -8.23 30.69
N ASP A 376 11.64 -7.20 30.49
CA ASP A 376 11.34 -6.10 29.59
C ASP A 376 12.24 -6.21 28.35
N LEU A 377 11.64 -6.04 27.18
CA LEU A 377 12.39 -5.80 25.96
C LEU A 377 12.36 -4.29 25.72
N PRO A 378 13.41 -3.55 26.14
CA PRO A 378 13.33 -2.10 26.26
C PRO A 378 12.86 -1.46 24.95
N SER A 379 11.64 -0.91 24.97
CA SER A 379 10.98 -0.34 23.78
C SER A 379 11.16 1.19 23.66
N ILE A 380 11.90 1.82 24.58
CA ILE A 380 11.81 3.26 24.81
C ILE A 380 12.98 4.01 24.15
N GLY A 381 13.05 3.97 22.81
CA GLY A 381 14.07 4.74 22.08
C GLY A 381 14.12 4.54 20.58
N GLY A 382 12.95 4.43 19.92
CA GLY A 382 12.91 4.18 18.47
C GLY A 382 13.36 2.76 18.12
N GLY A 383 12.95 2.26 16.96
CA GLY A 383 13.19 0.87 16.55
C GLY A 383 14.66 0.43 16.43
N THR A 384 15.63 1.26 16.81
CA THR A 384 17.06 0.93 16.87
C THR A 384 17.46 0.15 18.12
N ASP A 385 16.76 0.33 19.24
CA ASP A 385 17.19 -0.21 20.54
C ASP A 385 16.88 -1.70 20.70
N VAL A 386 15.70 -2.15 20.25
CA VAL A 386 15.38 -3.59 20.14
C VAL A 386 16.36 -4.28 19.19
N ARG A 387 16.73 -3.63 18.09
CA ARG A 387 17.73 -4.17 17.14
C ARG A 387 19.12 -4.30 17.73
N ALA A 388 19.46 -3.51 18.75
CA ALA A 388 20.73 -3.59 19.48
C ALA A 388 20.76 -4.77 20.47
N ARG A 389 19.60 -5.25 20.91
CA ARG A 389 19.42 -6.43 21.78
C ARG A 389 19.34 -7.75 21.00
N VAL A 390 19.21 -7.69 19.67
CA VAL A 390 19.14 -8.86 18.79
C VAL A 390 20.49 -9.12 18.15
N THR A 391 21.13 -10.21 18.53
CA THR A 391 22.37 -10.70 17.91
C THR A 391 22.04 -11.79 16.89
N ASP A 392 22.48 -11.60 15.65
CA ASP A 392 22.49 -12.65 14.62
C ASP A 392 23.55 -13.69 15.01
N LEU A 393 23.14 -14.94 15.19
CA LEU A 393 24.07 -16.04 15.49
C LEU A 393 24.47 -16.81 14.21
N THR A 394 23.93 -16.41 13.06
CA THR A 394 24.16 -17.05 11.77
C THR A 394 25.17 -16.29 10.94
N SER A 395 25.65 -16.91 9.86
CA SER A 395 26.35 -16.22 8.77
C SER A 395 25.40 -15.58 7.75
N GLY A 396 24.08 -15.58 8.03
CA GLY A 396 23.03 -15.05 7.18
C GLY A 396 22.78 -13.55 7.38
N SER A 397 21.66 -13.07 6.84
CA SER A 397 21.20 -11.69 7.06
C SER A 397 19.82 -11.72 7.70
N LEU A 398 19.70 -11.24 8.94
CA LEU A 398 18.41 -10.91 9.55
C LEU A 398 17.81 -9.68 8.86
N PHE A 399 16.87 -9.90 7.93
CA PHE A 399 16.20 -8.83 7.17
C PHE A 399 15.16 -8.04 7.99
N ASP A 400 14.86 -8.49 9.21
CA ASP A 400 14.11 -7.70 10.18
C ASP A 400 14.53 -8.13 11.60
N LYS A 401 15.43 -7.36 12.22
CA LYS A 401 15.99 -7.59 13.57
C LYS A 401 14.96 -7.34 14.68
N GLY A 402 13.77 -7.93 14.55
CA GLY A 402 12.61 -7.54 15.32
C GLY A 402 12.25 -6.09 15.03
N GLY A 403 11.38 -5.86 14.04
CA GLY A 403 10.56 -4.65 14.13
C GLY A 403 9.90 -4.64 15.52
N PRO A 404 9.79 -3.48 16.21
CA PRO A 404 9.13 -3.39 17.51
C PRO A 404 7.66 -3.69 17.30
N ASN A 405 7.35 -4.96 17.25
CA ASN A 405 6.02 -5.49 17.16
C ASN A 405 5.90 -6.38 18.37
N ASN A 406 6.07 -5.82 19.57
CA ASN A 406 5.35 -6.32 20.73
C ASN A 406 3.87 -6.11 20.37
N GLN A 407 3.20 -7.20 19.96
CA GLN A 407 1.86 -7.10 19.38
C GLN A 407 0.81 -6.59 20.39
N ASP A 408 1.20 -6.43 21.65
CA ASP A 408 0.39 -6.16 22.83
C ASP A 408 1.25 -5.51 23.93
N SER A 409 1.86 -4.35 23.66
CA SER A 409 2.53 -3.54 24.71
C SER A 409 1.56 -2.92 25.73
N ASP A 410 0.44 -3.55 26.04
CA ASP A 410 -0.69 -2.96 26.74
C ASP A 410 -0.75 -3.27 28.25
N ASN A 411 0.27 -3.95 28.80
CA ASN A 411 0.37 -4.32 30.23
C ASN A 411 -0.90 -5.02 30.75
N ASP A 412 -1.61 -5.75 29.91
CA ASP A 412 -2.85 -6.43 30.28
C ASP A 412 -2.61 -7.75 31.06
N GLY A 413 -1.34 -8.14 31.23
CA GLY A 413 -0.93 -9.38 31.89
C GLY A 413 -0.89 -10.59 30.95
N VAL A 414 -1.10 -10.39 29.65
CA VAL A 414 -0.84 -11.36 28.58
C VAL A 414 0.65 -11.27 28.20
N ALA A 415 1.21 -12.38 27.72
CA ALA A 415 2.60 -12.45 27.30
C ALA A 415 2.80 -11.63 26.02
N ASP A 416 3.68 -10.63 26.09
CA ASP A 416 4.05 -9.83 24.93
C ASP A 416 4.63 -10.72 23.83
N ARG A 417 4.31 -10.41 22.58
CA ARG A 417 4.80 -11.17 21.41
C ARG A 417 5.68 -10.35 20.51
N VAL A 418 6.90 -10.81 20.16
CA VAL A 418 7.75 -10.20 19.11
C VAL A 418 7.90 -11.09 17.87
N ARG A 419 8.04 -10.49 16.69
CA ARG A 419 8.22 -11.21 15.40
C ARG A 419 9.62 -11.00 14.82
N PHE A 420 10.24 -12.07 14.35
CA PHE A 420 11.51 -12.04 13.61
C PHE A 420 11.36 -12.62 12.22
N THR A 421 12.10 -12.07 11.24
CA THR A 421 12.20 -12.64 9.89
C THR A 421 13.67 -12.82 9.51
N LEU A 422 14.03 -14.06 9.21
CA LEU A 422 15.35 -14.50 8.82
C LEU A 422 15.39 -14.80 7.32
N VAL A 423 16.47 -14.38 6.64
CA VAL A 423 16.83 -14.90 5.32
C VAL A 423 18.32 -15.25 5.32
N ALA A 424 18.62 -16.52 5.14
CA ALA A 424 19.97 -17.05 5.05
C ALA A 424 20.13 -17.80 3.73
N PRO A 425 20.59 -17.14 2.65
CA PRO A 425 20.73 -17.79 1.34
C PRO A 425 21.63 -19.03 1.34
N SER A 426 22.56 -19.13 2.29
CA SER A 426 23.43 -20.30 2.49
C SER A 426 22.76 -21.44 3.28
N GLY A 427 21.54 -21.23 3.79
CA GLY A 427 20.87 -22.10 4.74
C GLY A 427 21.43 -21.98 6.16
N VAL A 428 20.59 -22.20 7.16
CA VAL A 428 21.00 -22.32 8.58
C VAL A 428 20.35 -23.52 9.27
N ILE A 429 21.05 -24.10 10.24
CA ILE A 429 20.54 -25.14 11.14
C ILE A 429 21.04 -24.80 12.55
N GLY A 430 20.18 -24.93 13.56
CA GLY A 430 20.55 -24.72 14.95
C GLY A 430 20.23 -23.31 15.45
N ALA A 431 21.11 -22.75 16.30
CA ALA A 431 20.89 -21.45 16.91
C ALA A 431 20.96 -20.33 15.87
N ILE A 432 19.89 -19.56 15.74
CA ILE A 432 19.75 -18.55 14.68
C ILE A 432 19.83 -17.12 15.20
N LEU A 433 19.35 -16.86 16.40
CA LEU A 433 19.32 -15.51 16.95
C LEU A 433 19.37 -15.55 18.47
N ARG A 434 19.84 -14.44 19.03
CA ARG A 434 19.86 -14.19 20.47
C ARG A 434 19.21 -12.87 20.77
N VAL A 435 18.33 -12.85 21.77
CA VAL A 435 17.63 -11.67 22.27
C VAL A 435 18.04 -11.45 23.73
N ASP A 436 18.55 -10.28 24.05
CA ASP A 436 18.87 -9.89 25.43
C ASP A 436 17.73 -9.01 25.99
N PHE A 437 17.06 -9.47 27.04
CA PHE A 437 16.02 -8.78 27.80
C PHE A 437 16.59 -8.19 29.10
N ASP A 438 15.99 -7.11 29.58
CA ASP A 438 16.31 -6.54 30.89
C ASP A 438 15.36 -7.14 31.95
N ASP A 439 15.91 -7.66 33.05
CA ASP A 439 15.11 -8.31 34.09
C ASP A 439 14.35 -7.28 34.94
N CYS A 440 13.09 -7.58 35.22
CA CYS A 440 12.27 -6.78 36.10
C CYS A 440 12.74 -6.86 37.55
N ASN A 441 12.75 -5.72 38.26
CA ASN A 441 13.21 -5.65 39.65
C ASN A 441 12.42 -6.61 40.57
N ASN A 442 13.14 -7.36 41.42
CA ASN A 442 12.59 -8.26 42.44
C ASN A 442 11.74 -9.42 41.92
N ILE A 443 11.95 -9.85 40.67
CA ILE A 443 11.24 -10.99 40.08
C ILE A 443 12.21 -12.16 39.91
N ASN A 444 11.69 -13.39 40.06
CA ASN A 444 12.47 -14.59 39.82
C ASN A 444 13.02 -14.59 38.38
N ALA A 445 14.21 -15.17 38.18
CA ALA A 445 14.78 -15.40 36.86
C ALA A 445 13.84 -16.24 35.98
N THR A 446 13.62 -15.86 34.73
CA THR A 446 12.78 -16.61 33.78
C THR A 446 13.44 -17.94 33.38
N THR A 447 12.69 -18.82 32.75
CA THR A 447 13.08 -20.16 32.35
C THR A 447 12.62 -20.40 30.92
N PRO A 448 13.11 -21.45 30.21
CA PRO A 448 12.65 -21.73 28.84
C PRO A 448 11.14 -21.89 28.71
N SER A 449 10.43 -22.37 29.74
CA SER A 449 8.96 -22.49 29.74
C SER A 449 8.23 -21.16 29.81
N ASP A 450 8.90 -20.07 30.16
CA ASP A 450 8.32 -18.73 30.17
C ASP A 450 8.23 -18.14 28.76
N TYR A 451 8.87 -18.74 27.76
CA TYR A 451 8.90 -18.24 26.40
C TYR A 451 8.25 -19.24 25.44
N THR A 452 7.42 -18.76 24.52
CA THR A 452 6.85 -19.60 23.46
C THR A 452 7.37 -19.14 22.11
N CYS A 453 8.11 -20.01 21.41
CA CYS A 453 8.49 -19.74 20.02
C CYS A 453 7.63 -20.52 19.05
N SER A 454 7.05 -19.83 18.06
CA SER A 454 6.27 -20.44 16.98
C SER A 454 6.73 -19.97 15.61
N LEU A 455 6.74 -20.87 14.63
CA LEU A 455 7.04 -20.54 13.23
C LEU A 455 5.76 -20.07 12.55
N VAL A 456 5.83 -19.00 11.75
CA VAL A 456 4.68 -18.50 10.99
C VAL A 456 4.39 -19.48 9.84
N PRO A 457 3.17 -20.04 9.75
CA PRO A 457 2.84 -21.00 8.69
C PRO A 457 3.11 -20.46 7.29
N GLY A 458 3.68 -21.31 6.42
CA GLY A 458 3.98 -20.95 5.03
C GLY A 458 5.18 -20.02 4.83
N THR A 459 5.95 -19.71 5.89
CA THR A 459 7.12 -18.82 5.78
C THR A 459 8.46 -19.53 5.87
N VAL A 460 8.47 -20.83 6.20
CA VAL A 460 9.70 -21.60 6.39
C VAL A 460 10.06 -22.33 5.10
N VAL A 461 11.13 -21.87 4.45
CA VAL A 461 11.64 -22.43 3.19
C VAL A 461 13.10 -22.81 3.31
N ALA A 462 13.53 -23.78 2.50
CA ALA A 462 14.91 -24.22 2.37
C ALA A 462 15.80 -23.15 1.72
N ALA A 463 17.10 -23.39 1.71
CA ALA A 463 18.11 -22.50 1.13
C ALA A 463 17.88 -22.15 -0.36
N ASP A 464 17.10 -22.96 -1.08
CA ASP A 464 16.68 -22.68 -2.45
C ASP A 464 15.63 -21.55 -2.58
N GLY A 465 15.08 -21.10 -1.44
CA GLY A 465 14.08 -20.02 -1.36
C GLY A 465 12.67 -20.44 -1.77
N VAL A 466 12.41 -21.71 -2.08
CA VAL A 466 11.13 -22.17 -2.66
C VAL A 466 10.59 -23.42 -1.97
N THR A 467 11.44 -24.34 -1.53
CA THR A 467 10.99 -25.61 -0.94
C THR A 467 10.54 -25.40 0.50
N SER A 468 9.26 -25.62 0.79
CA SER A 468 8.71 -25.53 2.16
C SER A 468 9.30 -26.61 3.07
N ILE A 469 9.64 -26.26 4.31
CA ILE A 469 10.14 -27.18 5.33
C ILE A 469 9.05 -27.41 6.39
N ALA A 470 8.38 -28.57 6.33
CA ALA A 470 7.24 -28.87 7.21
C ALA A 470 7.65 -29.36 8.61
N ASP A 471 8.86 -29.89 8.77
CA ASP A 471 9.39 -30.46 10.01
C ASP A 471 10.19 -29.46 10.86
N ALA A 472 10.21 -28.19 10.47
CA ALA A 472 10.90 -27.16 11.22
C ALA A 472 10.22 -26.90 12.58
N ILE A 473 11.02 -26.85 13.64
CA ILE A 473 10.57 -26.60 15.02
C ILE A 473 11.38 -25.45 15.59
N CYS A 474 10.71 -24.48 16.23
CA CYS A 474 11.39 -23.43 16.96
C CYS A 474 11.56 -23.82 18.44
N ARG A 475 12.78 -23.66 18.98
CA ARG A 475 13.11 -23.88 20.39
C ARG A 475 13.77 -22.66 21.00
N VAL A 476 13.66 -22.54 22.32
CA VAL A 476 14.25 -21.47 23.13
C VAL A 476 15.17 -22.05 24.19
N ALA A 477 16.30 -21.38 24.43
CA ALA A 477 17.19 -21.62 25.56
C ALA A 477 17.42 -20.29 26.30
N VAL A 478 17.43 -20.34 27.62
CA VAL A 478 17.50 -19.15 28.49
C VAL A 478 18.76 -19.20 29.33
N ALA A 479 19.49 -18.08 29.40
CA ALA A 479 20.65 -17.88 30.25
C ALA A 479 20.55 -16.51 30.92
N HIS A 480 21.03 -16.37 32.15
CA HIS A 480 21.03 -15.09 32.88
C HIS A 480 22.47 -14.60 33.07
N SER A 481 22.69 -13.30 32.90
CA SER A 481 23.93 -12.65 33.35
C SER A 481 23.67 -11.93 34.66
N GLY A 482 24.39 -12.33 35.71
CA GLY A 482 24.39 -11.69 37.02
C GLY A 482 25.47 -10.63 37.18
#